data_AF-A0A379K3G8-F1
#
_entry.id   AF-A0A379K3G8-F1
#
_cell.length_a   1.000
_cell.length_b   1.000
_cell.length_c   1.000
_cell.angle_alpha   90.00
_cell.angle_beta   90.00
_cell.angle_gamma   90.00
#
_symmetry.space_group_name_H-M   'P 1'
#
loop_
_entity.id
_entity.type
_entity.pdbx_description
1 polymer ?
#
loop_
_entity_poly.entity_id
_entity_poly.type
_entity_poly.pdbx_seq_one_letter_code
_entity_poly.pdbx_strand_id
1 'polypeptide(L)'
;MLSASPFIHTPALQRSALETGQSDEMQVAYIDMLSFKVEPRQQRYQCLRRRPGESLYRSQAEGHAHEELSVDDHALLLKADQHYLRLSQRDLKVSALV
;
A
#
# COMPACT_ATOMS: atom_id res chain seq x y z
N MET A 1 8.64 -5.98 -4.42
CA MET A 1 8.19 -5.34 -3.18
C MET A 1 9.38 -5.18 -2.25
N LEU A 2 9.76 -3.94 -1.98
CA LEU A 2 10.83 -3.58 -1.04
C LEU A 2 10.26 -3.67 0.39
N SER A 3 10.96 -4.33 1.32
CA SER A 3 10.46 -4.66 2.66
C SER A 3 10.15 -3.47 3.60
N ALA A 4 10.58 -2.25 3.25
CA ALA A 4 10.42 -1.05 4.08
C ALA A 4 9.97 0.17 3.25
N SER A 5 9.08 -0.04 2.29
CA SER A 5 8.60 1.04 1.41
C SER A 5 7.11 0.93 1.13
N PRO A 6 6.33 2.02 1.28
CA PRO A 6 4.90 2.03 0.96
C PRO A 6 4.61 2.12 -0.55
N PHE A 7 5.58 2.53 -1.37
CA PHE A 7 5.39 2.74 -2.81
C PHE A 7 5.17 1.44 -3.60
N ILE A 8 5.42 0.30 -2.94
CA ILE A 8 5.37 -1.03 -3.53
C ILE A 8 3.96 -1.45 -3.96
N HIS A 9 2.92 -0.82 -3.41
CA HIS A 9 1.51 -1.14 -3.68
C HIS A 9 1.01 -0.50 -4.97
N THR A 10 1.52 0.68 -5.32
CA THR A 10 1.00 1.47 -6.44
C THR A 10 1.00 0.73 -7.78
N PRO A 11 2.10 0.08 -8.22
CA PRO A 11 2.10 -0.61 -9.51
C PRO A 11 1.08 -1.76 -9.59
N ALA A 12 0.88 -2.49 -8.48
CA ALA A 12 -0.09 -3.57 -8.40
C ALA A 12 -1.52 -3.03 -8.51
N LEU A 13 -1.86 -2.03 -7.70
CA LEU A 13 -3.20 -1.45 -7.66
C LEU A 13 -3.58 -0.73 -8.97
N GLN A 14 -2.63 -0.05 -9.62
CA GLN A 14 -2.85 0.56 -10.93
C GLN A 14 -3.11 -0.48 -12.02
N ARG A 15 -2.44 -1.65 -11.95
CA ARG A 15 -2.61 -2.73 -12.93
C ARG A 15 -3.93 -3.48 -12.77
N SER A 16 -4.34 -3.79 -11.54
CA SER A 16 -5.45 -4.71 -11.28
C SER A 16 -6.84 -4.09 -11.50
N ALA A 17 -6.97 -2.76 -11.53
CA ALA A 17 -8.22 -2.04 -11.79
C ALA A 17 -9.44 -2.49 -10.96
N LEU A 18 -9.23 -3.00 -9.74
CA LEU A 18 -10.24 -3.70 -8.93
C LEU A 18 -11.43 -2.83 -8.53
N GLU A 19 -12.64 -3.29 -8.84
CA GLU A 19 -13.88 -2.71 -8.34
C GLU A 19 -14.15 -3.12 -6.89
N THR A 20 -15.03 -2.39 -6.20
CA THR A 20 -15.43 -2.69 -4.81
C THR A 20 -15.90 -4.13 -4.68
N GLY A 21 -15.30 -4.87 -3.73
CA GLY A 21 -15.54 -6.28 -3.46
C GLY A 21 -14.61 -7.24 -4.21
N GLN A 22 -13.97 -6.80 -5.30
CA GLN A 22 -13.07 -7.64 -6.09
C GLN A 22 -11.71 -7.80 -5.41
N SER A 23 -11.06 -8.94 -5.69
CA SER A 23 -9.69 -9.20 -5.28
C SER A 23 -8.87 -9.79 -6.42
N ASP A 24 -7.57 -9.54 -6.39
CA ASP A 24 -6.58 -10.11 -7.31
C ASP A 24 -5.38 -10.64 -6.52
N GLU A 25 -4.86 -11.77 -6.97
CA GLU A 25 -3.70 -12.44 -6.40
C GLU A 25 -2.56 -12.41 -7.42
N MET A 26 -1.37 -12.06 -6.96
CA MET A 26 -0.23 -11.91 -7.85
C MET A 26 1.06 -12.34 -7.18
N GLN A 27 1.96 -12.88 -8.00
CA GLN A 27 3.34 -13.12 -7.58
C GLN A 27 4.15 -11.84 -7.71
N VAL A 28 4.88 -11.50 -6.65
CA VAL A 28 5.76 -10.33 -6.60
C VAL A 28 7.19 -10.77 -6.28
N ALA A 29 8.17 -10.07 -6.85
CA ALA A 29 9.55 -10.20 -6.42
C ALA A 29 9.74 -9.42 -5.11
N TYR A 30 9.73 -10.09 -3.96
CA TYR A 30 10.06 -9.50 -2.68
C TYR A 30 11.58 -9.27 -2.60
N ILE A 31 11.99 -8.09 -2.15
CA ILE A 31 13.37 -7.69 -1.99
C ILE A 31 13.54 -7.29 -0.54
N ASP A 32 14.30 -8.09 0.19
CA ASP A 32 14.71 -7.77 1.56
C ASP A 32 15.77 -6.67 1.50
N MET A 33 15.47 -5.48 2.05
CA MET A 33 16.36 -4.32 1.92
C MET A 33 17.62 -4.38 2.79
N LEU A 34 17.70 -5.32 3.74
CA LEU A 34 18.88 -5.48 4.59
C LEU A 34 19.88 -6.47 3.98
N SER A 35 19.38 -7.54 3.37
CA SER A 35 20.19 -8.62 2.80
C SER A 35 20.27 -8.59 1.27
N PHE A 36 19.43 -7.78 0.61
CA PHE A 36 19.23 -7.73 -0.84
C PHE A 36 18.84 -9.06 -1.48
N LYS A 37 18.33 -10.01 -0.69
CA LYS A 37 17.76 -11.25 -1.21
C LYS A 37 16.47 -10.97 -1.95
N VAL A 38 16.32 -11.64 -3.09
CA VAL A 38 15.12 -11.56 -3.94
C VAL A 38 14.40 -12.90 -3.92
N GLU A 39 13.13 -12.89 -3.54
CA GLU A 39 12.30 -14.09 -3.42
C GLU A 39 10.94 -13.87 -4.08
N PRO A 40 10.37 -14.87 -4.77
CA PRO A 40 8.98 -14.80 -5.19
C PRO A 40 8.08 -14.93 -3.95
N ARG A 41 7.07 -14.06 -3.84
CA ARG A 41 6.03 -14.15 -2.79
C ARG A 41 4.66 -13.89 -3.38
N GLN A 42 3.64 -14.54 -2.82
CA GLN A 42 2.26 -14.22 -3.15
C GLN A 42 1.79 -12.96 -2.42
N GLN A 43 1.03 -12.13 -3.12
CA GLN A 43 0.42 -10.91 -2.62
C GLN A 43 -1.03 -10.84 -3.11
N ARG A 44 -1.95 -10.57 -2.20
CA ARG A 44 -3.37 -10.39 -2.52
C ARG A 44 -3.81 -8.97 -2.21
N TYR A 45 -4.55 -8.38 -3.15
CA TYR A 45 -5.27 -7.12 -2.93
C TYR A 45 -6.76 -7.34 -3.04
N GLN A 46 -7.53 -6.71 -2.16
CA GLN A 46 -8.98 -6.61 -2.27
C GLN A 46 -9.41 -5.15 -2.17
N CYS A 47 -10.24 -4.69 -3.10
CA CYS A 47 -10.85 -3.36 -2.99
C CYS A 47 -12.02 -3.42 -2.01
N LEU A 48 -11.90 -2.77 -0.85
CA LEU A 48 -12.96 -2.72 0.15
C LEU A 48 -13.96 -1.59 -0.14
N ARG A 49 -13.47 -0.47 -0.67
CA ARG A 49 -14.28 0.72 -0.93
C ARG A 49 -13.60 1.65 -1.92
N ARG A 50 -14.36 2.28 -2.80
CA ARG A 50 -13.91 3.42 -3.61
C ARG A 50 -14.73 4.67 -3.29
N ARG A 51 -14.06 5.81 -3.13
CA ARG A 51 -14.64 7.16 -3.03
C ARG A 51 -13.79 8.11 -3.86
N PRO A 52 -14.35 9.22 -4.37
CA PRO A 52 -13.54 10.26 -4.99
C PRO A 52 -12.46 10.74 -4.02
N GLY A 53 -11.20 10.74 -4.47
CA GLY A 53 -10.04 11.15 -3.68
C GLY A 53 -9.47 10.08 -2.75
N GLU A 54 -10.18 8.98 -2.50
CA GLU A 54 -9.72 7.92 -1.59
C GLU A 54 -10.34 6.55 -1.91
N SER A 55 -9.49 5.55 -2.14
CA SER A 55 -9.87 4.15 -2.18
C SER A 55 -9.23 3.38 -1.02
N LEU A 56 -9.98 2.43 -0.46
CA LEU A 56 -9.55 1.55 0.62
C LEU A 56 -9.36 0.14 0.09
N TYR A 57 -8.16 -0.40 0.29
CA TYR A 57 -7.79 -1.75 -0.07
C TYR A 57 -7.36 -2.55 1.16
N ARG A 58 -7.50 -3.87 1.07
CA ARG A 58 -6.85 -4.82 1.95
C ARG A 58 -5.68 -5.45 1.20
N SER A 59 -4.49 -5.37 1.77
CA SER A 59 -3.28 -6.04 1.31
C SER A 59 -3.02 -7.27 2.18
N GLN A 60 -2.64 -8.39 1.57
CA GLN A 60 -2.30 -9.61 2.30
C GLN A 60 -1.12 -10.32 1.65
N ALA A 61 0.06 -10.13 2.25
CA ALA A 61 1.27 -10.82 1.83
C ALA A 61 1.27 -12.25 2.41
N GLU A 62 1.87 -13.17 1.66
CA GLU A 62 2.04 -14.56 2.06
C GLU A 62 2.67 -14.68 3.46
N GLY A 63 2.00 -15.41 4.37
CA GLY A 63 2.47 -15.62 5.73
C GLY A 63 2.34 -14.41 6.68
N HIS A 64 1.72 -13.31 6.25
CA HIS A 64 1.53 -12.11 7.06
C HIS A 64 0.04 -11.81 7.30
N ALA A 65 -0.24 -11.07 8.38
CA ALA A 65 -1.56 -10.49 8.61
C ALA A 65 -1.91 -9.52 7.47
N HIS A 66 -3.21 -9.32 7.26
CA HIS A 66 -3.66 -8.31 6.32
C HIS A 66 -3.43 -6.91 6.88
N GLU A 67 -3.27 -5.95 5.98
CA GLU A 67 -3.12 -4.53 6.27
C GLU A 67 -4.11 -3.72 5.44
N GLU A 68 -4.70 -2.69 6.03
CA GLU A 68 -5.56 -1.76 5.30
C GLU A 68 -4.74 -0.61 4.70
N LEU A 69 -4.95 -0.39 3.40
CA LEU A 69 -4.28 0.63 2.60
C LEU A 69 -5.30 1.65 2.11
N SER A 70 -5.18 2.89 2.57
CA SER A 70 -5.85 4.03 1.97
C SER A 70 -4.94 4.61 0.88
N VAL A 71 -5.48 4.83 -0.32
CA VAL A 71 -4.76 5.35 -1.48
C VAL A 71 -5.57 6.45 -2.17
N ASP A 72 -4.89 7.37 -2.85
CA ASP A 72 -5.56 8.40 -3.67
C ASP A 72 -6.03 7.86 -5.03
N ASP A 73 -6.58 8.75 -5.86
CA ASP A 73 -7.09 8.43 -7.20
C ASP A 73 -6.02 7.89 -8.17
N HIS A 74 -4.73 8.05 -7.84
CA HIS A 74 -3.60 7.51 -8.60
C HIS A 74 -3.02 6.25 -7.96
N ALA A 75 -3.70 5.68 -6.96
CA ALA A 75 -3.25 4.55 -6.15
C ALA A 75 -1.92 4.80 -5.41
N LEU A 76 -1.59 6.06 -5.14
CA LEU A 76 -0.48 6.41 -4.24
C LEU A 76 -0.96 6.31 -2.80
N LEU A 77 -0.14 5.67 -1.95
CA LEU A 77 -0.50 5.45 -0.55
C LEU A 77 -0.74 6.79 0.18
N LEU A 78 -1.89 6.91 0.83
CA LEU A 78 -2.22 7.93 1.82
C LEU A 78 -1.86 7.45 3.22
N LYS A 79 -2.25 6.21 3.56
CA LYS A 79 -2.01 5.59 4.86
C LYS A 79 -1.98 4.06 4.73
N ALA A 80 -1.07 3.42 5.46
CA ALA A 80 -1.07 1.98 5.70
C ALA A 80 -1.04 1.75 7.21
N ASP A 81 -2.19 1.34 7.77
CA ASP A 81 -2.45 1.17 9.20
C ASP A 81 -1.61 2.08 10.14
N GLN A 82 -0.70 1.51 10.94
CA GLN A 82 0.20 2.25 11.83
C GLN A 82 1.63 2.39 11.28
N HIS A 83 1.90 1.96 10.05
CA HIS A 83 3.25 1.91 9.51
C HIS A 83 3.62 3.15 8.71
N TYR A 84 2.68 3.68 7.91
CA TYR A 84 2.97 4.78 7.00
C TYR A 84 1.83 5.80 6.94
N LEU A 85 2.21 7.07 6.87
CA LEU A 85 1.31 8.20 6.60
C LEU A 85 1.96 9.12 5.57
N ARG A 86 1.23 9.45 4.51
CA ARG A 86 1.67 10.45 3.54
C ARG A 86 1.48 11.84 4.11
N LEU A 87 2.58 12.55 4.29
CA LEU A 87 2.56 13.95 4.70
C LEU A 87 2.36 14.85 3.48
N SER A 88 1.59 15.92 3.66
CA SER A 88 1.48 17.01 2.69
C SER A 88 2.10 18.26 3.29
N GLN A 89 2.79 19.05 2.46
CA GLN A 89 3.35 20.33 2.91
C GLN A 89 2.26 21.31 3.39
N ARG A 90 1.02 21.14 2.95
CA ARG A 90 -0.13 21.96 3.37
C ARG A 90 -0.62 21.61 4.78
N ASP A 91 -0.51 20.34 5.16
CA ASP A 91 -1.00 19.82 6.44
C ASP A 91 0.10 19.75 7.51
N LEU A 92 1.36 19.85 7.08
CA LEU A 92 2.53 19.95 7.96
C LEU A 92 2.53 21.29 8.71
N LYS A 93 1.94 21.29 9.89
CA LYS A 93 2.16 22.34 10.89
C LYS A 93 3.32 21.90 11.77
N VAL A 94 4.45 22.59 11.64
CA VAL A 94 5.54 22.47 12.61
C VAL A 94 5.03 23.06 13.92
N SER A 95 4.67 22.21 14.88
CA SER A 95 4.50 22.66 16.26
C SER A 95 5.89 23.04 16.77
N ALA A 96 6.22 24.33 16.66
CA ALA A 96 7.34 24.90 17.38
C ALA A 96 6.98 24.89 18.87
N LEU A 97 7.27 23.77 19.55
CA LEU A 97 7.41 23.76 20.99
C LEU A 97 8.70 24.54 21.29
N VAL A 98 8.51 25.78 21.74
CA VAL A 98 9.50 26.62 22.43
C VAL A 98 9.76 26.01 23.80
#